data_AF-A0A431L7T5-F1
#
_entry.id   AF-A0A431L7T5-F1
#
_cell.length_a   1.000
_cell.length_b   1.000
_cell.length_c   1.000
_cell.angle_alpha   90.00
_cell.angle_beta   90.00
_cell.angle_gamma   90.00
#
_symmetry.space_group_name_H-M   'P 1'
#
loop_
_entity.id
_entity.type
_entity.pdbx_description
1 polymer ?
#
loop_
_entity_poly.entity_id
_entity_poly.type
_entity_poly.pdbx_seq_one_letter_code
_entity_poly.pdbx_strand_id
1 'polypeptide(L)'
;MTDWLDIFDQVIYNEVMFSTSSETAPARQEKSSPLFNQAIMDLFASSANDTAVPDFLTTIVKQDEWWIATKPDGSLNPIKAEAGEFRKMMEIDQPPSPKRKRQKSARTGSGGILLPVYDEPPSDKITHKVTGCELAAQTTSKDLDGLLVYSKDQTEFEIDASNFDLMRDIASETDLERWLTTPSPGQVEKLLQSTWYAEFHHSDNINISTRDRLALIHTRPDRLGLSFNKRVPMTGEKLFRTLVEQKVGGALVEISRIGLKHYETSTIILSPAFFYKLLEGEDIRPGAKPMPAQSMDEIKLWLDFSKFPYNNRRFLETTLNGEKLVRVVAPDSSEWQALETIRLEFKKPAPTLSPVFSLPAQENFVDSGFGPHPSRLLCPGLLAAELGAMAFQVGKYPEKLWQPGRWVLLGRLLNQDDIEDSKKRLRLARELQKLIPPGSDSIPLSAILTNKGMNVFHEHPIAFTKAWIDATVAQAEKYTKSFVWN
;
A
#
# COMPACT_ATOMS: atom_id res chain seq x y z
N MET A 1 12.07 8.40 20.44
CA MET A 1 10.85 8.95 19.83
C MET A 1 9.83 7.83 19.95
N THR A 2 8.90 7.93 20.89
CA THR A 2 7.91 6.86 21.12
C THR A 2 7.03 6.76 19.89
N ASP A 3 6.97 5.59 19.25
CA ASP A 3 6.13 5.40 18.06
C ASP A 3 4.67 5.45 18.50
N TRP A 4 3.83 6.22 17.81
CA TRP A 4 2.39 6.27 18.08
C TRP A 4 1.75 4.90 17.84
N LEU A 5 2.38 4.06 17.00
CA LEU A 5 2.01 2.65 16.85
C LEU A 5 2.17 1.89 18.18
N ASP A 6 3.29 2.04 18.87
CA ASP A 6 3.55 1.37 20.16
C ASP A 6 2.52 1.75 21.23
N ILE A 7 2.08 3.02 21.25
CA ILE A 7 1.07 3.50 22.19
C ILE A 7 -0.28 2.81 21.94
N PHE A 8 -0.70 2.74 20.67
CA PHE A 8 -1.96 2.05 20.35
C PHE A 8 -1.85 0.54 20.54
N ASP A 9 -0.69 -0.08 20.29
CA ASP A 9 -0.51 -1.50 20.53
C ASP A 9 -0.65 -1.83 22.02
N GLN A 10 -0.17 -0.96 22.93
CA GLN A 10 -0.40 -1.09 24.37
C GLN A 10 -1.88 -0.88 24.75
N VAL A 11 -2.55 0.13 24.19
CA VAL A 11 -3.99 0.38 24.45
C VAL A 11 -4.84 -0.79 23.94
N ILE A 12 -4.58 -1.27 22.73
CA ILE A 12 -5.25 -2.44 22.14
C ILE A 12 -4.99 -3.68 22.97
N TYR A 13 -3.76 -3.94 23.40
CA TYR A 13 -3.43 -5.07 24.26
C TYR A 13 -4.23 -5.02 25.57
N ASN A 14 -4.32 -3.85 26.21
CA ASN A 14 -5.04 -3.65 27.47
C ASN A 14 -6.57 -3.70 27.33
N GLU A 15 -7.14 -3.38 26.18
CA GLU A 15 -8.60 -3.43 25.98
C GLU A 15 -9.11 -4.73 25.36
N VAL A 16 -8.34 -5.34 24.45
CA VAL A 16 -8.70 -6.59 23.78
C VAL A 16 -8.49 -7.78 24.70
N MET A 17 -7.38 -7.85 25.45
CA MET A 17 -7.12 -8.99 26.35
C MET A 17 -8.03 -9.03 27.59
N PHE A 18 -8.69 -7.92 27.94
CA PHE A 18 -9.61 -7.86 29.08
C PHE A 18 -11.10 -7.97 28.70
N SER A 19 -11.43 -8.12 27.40
CA SER A 19 -12.83 -8.22 26.94
C SER A 19 -13.19 -9.49 26.17
N THR A 20 -12.26 -10.44 25.99
CA THR A 20 -12.56 -11.73 25.33
C THR A 20 -12.04 -12.93 26.13
N SER A 21 -12.95 -13.59 26.85
CA SER A 21 -12.80 -14.99 27.23
C SER A 21 -13.16 -15.89 26.04
N SER A 22 -12.18 -16.68 25.59
CA SER A 22 -12.22 -17.89 24.74
C SER A 22 -12.95 -17.85 23.39
N GLU A 23 -12.18 -18.02 22.32
CA GLU A 23 -12.27 -19.22 21.46
C GLU A 23 -11.01 -19.32 20.59
N THR A 24 -10.12 -20.24 20.95
CA THR A 24 -8.95 -20.62 20.15
C THR A 24 -9.41 -21.43 18.94
N ALA A 25 -9.34 -20.83 17.75
CA ALA A 25 -9.46 -21.56 16.50
C ALA A 25 -8.25 -22.51 16.35
N PRO A 26 -8.45 -23.78 15.97
CA PRO A 26 -7.34 -24.70 15.76
C PRO A 26 -6.54 -24.30 14.51
N ALA A 27 -5.21 -24.32 14.63
CA ALA A 27 -4.30 -24.19 13.50
C ALA A 27 -4.55 -25.31 12.49
N ARG A 28 -5.04 -24.97 11.30
CA ARG A 28 -5.17 -25.89 10.17
C ARG A 28 -3.78 -26.11 9.56
N GLN A 29 -3.15 -27.23 9.85
CA GLN A 29 -2.03 -27.74 9.05
C GLN A 29 -2.60 -28.30 7.74
N GLU A 30 -2.53 -27.54 6.67
CA GLU A 30 -2.81 -28.06 5.33
C GLU A 30 -1.63 -28.88 4.82
N LYS A 31 -1.85 -30.19 4.71
CA LYS A 31 -0.94 -31.11 4.00
C LYS A 31 -1.04 -30.81 2.50
N SER A 32 0.07 -30.38 1.90
CA SER A 32 0.18 -30.23 0.44
C SER A 32 0.00 -31.60 -0.23
N SER A 33 -0.89 -31.66 -1.21
CA SER A 33 -1.12 -32.85 -2.05
C SER A 33 0.12 -33.19 -2.88
N PRO A 34 0.60 -34.44 -2.92
CA PRO A 34 1.73 -34.87 -3.76
C PRO A 34 1.50 -34.64 -5.27
N LEU A 35 0.24 -34.61 -5.71
CA LEU A 35 -0.12 -34.36 -7.11
C LEU A 35 0.06 -32.89 -7.52
N PHE A 36 0.07 -31.96 -6.56
CA PHE A 36 0.28 -30.53 -6.81
C PHE A 36 1.75 -30.20 -7.08
N ASN A 37 2.69 -30.83 -6.34
CA ASN A 37 4.11 -30.72 -6.62
C ASN A 37 4.48 -31.30 -7.99
N GLN A 38 3.75 -32.33 -8.44
CA GLN A 38 3.94 -32.92 -9.77
C GLN A 38 3.50 -31.98 -10.91
N ALA A 39 2.37 -31.28 -10.76
CA ALA A 39 1.86 -30.34 -11.76
C ALA A 39 2.71 -29.07 -11.88
N ILE A 40 3.32 -28.62 -10.78
CA ILE A 40 4.33 -27.55 -10.76
C ILE A 40 5.56 -28.01 -11.55
N MET A 41 6.08 -29.21 -11.28
CA MET A 41 7.25 -29.75 -11.97
C MET A 41 7.05 -29.92 -13.49
N ASP A 42 5.85 -30.30 -13.93
CA ASP A 42 5.54 -30.47 -15.36
C ASP A 42 5.44 -29.12 -16.12
N LEU A 43 5.13 -28.02 -15.42
CA LEU A 43 5.10 -26.67 -16.01
C LEU A 43 6.50 -26.09 -16.23
N PHE A 44 7.50 -26.52 -15.44
CA PHE A 44 8.89 -26.04 -15.50
C PHE A 44 9.78 -26.80 -16.50
N ALA A 45 9.33 -27.90 -17.09
CA ALA A 45 10.23 -28.81 -17.81
C ALA A 45 10.78 -28.33 -19.18
N SER A 46 10.42 -27.16 -19.71
CA SER A 46 10.95 -26.71 -21.03
C SER A 46 11.42 -25.25 -21.14
N SER A 47 11.26 -24.43 -20.10
CA SER A 47 11.75 -23.02 -20.05
C SER A 47 12.46 -22.63 -18.74
N ALA A 48 12.71 -23.58 -17.83
CA ALA A 48 13.01 -23.30 -16.41
C ALA A 48 14.39 -22.74 -16.05
N ASN A 49 15.40 -22.81 -16.92
CA ASN A 49 16.73 -22.37 -16.49
C ASN A 49 16.84 -20.85 -16.30
N ASP A 50 16.07 -20.05 -17.04
CA ASP A 50 16.15 -18.58 -16.99
C ASP A 50 15.32 -17.95 -15.86
N THR A 51 14.31 -18.65 -15.32
CA THR A 51 13.44 -18.13 -14.25
C THR A 51 13.79 -18.64 -12.86
N ALA A 52 14.42 -19.82 -12.77
CA ALA A 52 14.71 -20.47 -11.49
C ALA A 52 15.70 -19.67 -10.63
N VAL A 53 16.71 -19.02 -11.22
CA VAL A 53 17.67 -18.18 -10.48
C VAL A 53 16.97 -16.98 -9.81
N PRO A 54 16.26 -16.09 -10.55
CA PRO A 54 15.54 -14.98 -9.92
C PRO A 54 14.53 -15.42 -8.84
N ASP A 55 13.76 -16.47 -9.06
CA ASP A 55 12.74 -16.93 -8.10
C ASP A 55 13.37 -17.45 -6.81
N PHE A 56 14.47 -18.21 -6.94
CA PHE A 56 15.22 -18.69 -5.80
C PHE A 56 15.85 -17.56 -4.99
N LEU A 57 16.56 -16.64 -5.65
CA LEU A 57 17.15 -15.48 -4.99
C LEU A 57 16.08 -14.60 -4.33
N THR A 58 14.89 -14.51 -4.94
CA THR A 58 13.74 -13.80 -4.34
C THR A 58 13.28 -14.46 -3.05
N THR A 59 13.28 -15.79 -2.97
CA THR A 59 12.96 -16.52 -1.73
C THR A 59 13.94 -16.16 -0.62
N ILE A 60 15.24 -16.06 -0.94
CA ILE A 60 16.28 -15.66 0.02
C ILE A 60 16.08 -14.22 0.47
N VAL A 61 15.91 -13.28 -0.46
CA VAL A 61 15.84 -11.85 -0.16
C VAL A 61 14.57 -11.49 0.62
N LYS A 62 13.45 -12.18 0.37
CA LYS A 62 12.16 -11.93 1.06
C LYS A 62 12.02 -12.63 2.41
N GLN A 63 12.97 -13.47 2.78
CA GLN A 63 12.98 -14.08 4.10
C GLN A 63 13.33 -13.04 5.16
N ASP A 64 12.54 -12.99 6.24
CA ASP A 64 12.69 -12.01 7.31
C ASP A 64 13.91 -12.27 8.20
N GLU A 65 14.41 -13.51 8.23
CA GLU A 65 15.42 -13.94 9.19
C GLU A 65 16.50 -14.82 8.54
N TRP A 66 17.73 -14.32 8.56
CA TRP A 66 18.96 -15.03 8.29
C TRP A 66 19.95 -14.79 9.42
N TRP A 67 20.85 -15.74 9.63
CA TRP A 67 21.93 -15.63 10.60
C TRP A 67 23.27 -15.62 9.86
N ILE A 68 24.03 -14.54 9.99
CA ILE A 68 25.34 -14.41 9.36
C ILE A 68 26.45 -14.65 10.38
N ALA A 69 27.51 -15.36 9.97
CA ALA A 69 28.66 -15.58 10.85
C ALA A 69 29.44 -14.28 11.08
N THR A 70 29.67 -13.94 12.35
CA THR A 70 30.43 -12.76 12.75
C THR A 70 31.55 -13.11 13.74
N LYS A 71 32.55 -12.24 13.82
CA LYS A 71 33.59 -12.28 14.84
C LYS A 71 33.08 -11.62 16.14
N PRO A 72 33.78 -11.76 17.28
CA PRO A 72 33.39 -11.12 18.54
C PRO A 72 33.30 -9.58 18.47
N ASP A 73 34.00 -8.95 17.52
CA ASP A 73 33.97 -7.50 17.28
C ASP A 73 32.79 -7.05 16.38
N GLY A 74 31.93 -7.99 15.95
CA GLY A 74 30.79 -7.74 15.08
C GLY A 74 31.13 -7.70 13.59
N SER A 75 32.39 -7.82 13.20
CA SER A 75 32.78 -7.90 11.78
C SER A 75 32.40 -9.25 11.15
N LEU A 76 32.22 -9.27 9.83
CA LEU A 76 31.90 -10.50 9.09
C LEU A 76 33.01 -11.55 9.26
N ASN A 77 32.60 -12.82 9.35
CA ASN A 77 33.51 -13.96 9.48
C ASN A 77 33.42 -14.89 8.25
N PRO A 78 33.95 -14.49 7.09
CA PRO A 78 33.96 -15.34 5.91
C PRO A 78 34.94 -16.50 6.06
N ILE A 79 34.68 -17.57 5.32
CA ILE A 79 35.55 -18.76 5.24
C ILE A 79 36.19 -18.84 3.86
N LYS A 80 37.34 -19.52 3.78
CA LYS A 80 37.96 -19.85 2.50
C LYS A 80 37.54 -21.28 2.11
N ALA A 81 36.88 -21.41 0.96
CA ALA A 81 36.45 -22.66 0.38
C ALA A 81 37.28 -23.01 -0.85
N GLU A 82 37.57 -24.29 -1.06
CA GLU A 82 38.21 -24.78 -2.28
C GLU A 82 37.19 -24.92 -3.42
N ALA A 83 37.64 -24.78 -4.66
CA ALA A 83 36.78 -24.98 -5.83
C ALA A 83 36.22 -26.42 -5.85
N GLY A 84 34.92 -26.54 -6.07
CA GLY A 84 34.19 -27.81 -6.01
C GLY A 84 34.05 -28.39 -4.59
N GLU A 85 34.30 -27.60 -3.54
CA GLU A 85 34.01 -28.03 -2.17
C GLU A 85 32.50 -28.09 -1.89
N PHE A 86 31.76 -27.13 -2.45
CA PHE A 86 30.30 -26.99 -2.33
C PHE A 86 29.59 -27.11 -3.68
N ARG A 87 28.27 -27.33 -3.67
CA ARG A 87 27.45 -27.33 -4.89
C ARG A 87 26.99 -25.91 -5.21
N LYS A 88 26.83 -25.59 -6.49
CA LYS A 88 26.17 -24.33 -6.88
C LYS A 88 24.65 -24.44 -6.70
N MET A 89 24.04 -23.32 -6.35
CA MET A 89 22.59 -23.11 -6.16
C MET A 89 21.70 -23.83 -7.19
N MET A 90 22.04 -23.77 -8.48
CA MET A 90 21.19 -24.28 -9.59
C MET A 90 21.29 -25.80 -9.85
N GLU A 91 22.08 -26.54 -9.07
CA GLU A 91 22.25 -27.99 -9.25
C GLU A 91 21.41 -28.84 -8.27
N ILE A 92 20.61 -28.21 -7.42
CA ILE A 92 19.85 -28.87 -6.35
C ILE A 92 18.67 -29.69 -6.89
N ASP A 93 18.12 -29.33 -8.07
CA ASP A 93 16.88 -29.91 -8.62
C ASP A 93 17.05 -30.94 -9.74
N GLN A 94 18.27 -31.37 -10.11
CA GLN A 94 18.41 -32.44 -11.11
C GLN A 94 18.23 -33.82 -10.46
N PRO A 95 17.14 -34.58 -10.77
CA PRO A 95 17.00 -35.93 -10.26
C PRO A 95 18.17 -36.78 -10.77
N PRO A 96 18.80 -37.61 -9.92
CA PRO A 96 19.92 -38.43 -10.31
C PRO A 96 19.48 -39.37 -11.44
N SER A 97 20.05 -39.18 -12.63
CA SER A 97 19.75 -40.07 -13.76
C SER A 97 20.06 -41.53 -13.38
N PRO A 98 19.14 -42.49 -13.59
CA PRO A 98 19.29 -43.86 -13.10
C PRO A 98 20.42 -44.66 -13.76
N LYS A 99 21.17 -44.07 -14.71
CA LYS A 99 22.24 -44.75 -15.46
C LYS A 99 23.67 -44.33 -15.07
N ARG A 100 23.88 -43.43 -14.10
CA ARG A 100 25.23 -43.15 -13.58
C ARG A 100 25.39 -43.75 -12.18
N LYS A 101 26.07 -44.91 -12.13
CA LYS A 101 26.70 -45.45 -10.91
C LYS A 101 27.33 -44.31 -10.12
N ARG A 102 26.93 -44.11 -8.85
CA ARG A 102 27.60 -43.38 -7.77
C ARG A 102 28.89 -42.65 -8.18
N GLN A 103 28.78 -41.64 -9.04
CA GLN A 103 29.75 -40.56 -9.07
C GLN A 103 29.22 -39.61 -7.99
N LYS A 104 30.07 -39.25 -7.02
CA LYS A 104 29.85 -38.04 -6.22
C LYS A 104 29.35 -36.99 -7.21
N SER A 105 28.10 -36.53 -7.08
CA SER A 105 27.58 -35.42 -7.89
C SER A 105 28.69 -34.38 -7.98
N ALA A 106 29.16 -34.07 -9.18
CA ALA A 106 30.28 -33.17 -9.36
C ALA A 106 29.93 -31.88 -8.61
N ARG A 107 30.64 -31.59 -7.53
CA ARG A 107 30.49 -30.35 -6.80
C ARG A 107 31.19 -29.31 -7.67
N THR A 108 30.44 -28.36 -8.21
CA THR A 108 30.92 -27.37 -9.19
C THR A 108 31.04 -25.97 -8.61
N GLY A 109 30.92 -25.82 -7.28
CA GLY A 109 31.12 -24.56 -6.58
C GLY A 109 32.41 -23.88 -7.00
N SER A 110 32.38 -22.56 -7.12
CA SER A 110 33.54 -21.76 -7.53
C SER A 110 34.59 -21.73 -6.42
N GLY A 111 34.18 -21.89 -5.15
CA GLY A 111 35.04 -21.69 -3.99
C GLY A 111 35.41 -20.21 -3.80
N GLY A 112 36.44 -19.93 -3.01
CA GLY A 112 36.89 -18.57 -2.69
C GLY A 112 36.52 -18.15 -1.27
N ILE A 113 36.39 -16.84 -1.05
CA ILE A 113 36.00 -16.25 0.23
C ILE A 113 34.47 -16.19 0.30
N LEU A 114 33.89 -17.14 1.03
CA LEU A 114 32.43 -17.28 1.15
C LEU A 114 31.96 -16.80 2.52
N LEU A 115 30.86 -16.03 2.56
CA LEU A 115 30.20 -15.68 3.82
C LEU A 115 29.21 -16.78 4.21
N PRO A 116 29.36 -17.44 5.39
CA PRO A 116 28.38 -18.39 5.87
C PRO A 116 27.08 -17.71 6.31
N VAL A 117 25.95 -18.22 5.83
CA VAL A 117 24.60 -17.74 6.12
C VAL A 117 23.72 -18.93 6.51
N TYR A 118 22.98 -18.81 7.61
CA TYR A 118 22.18 -19.88 8.18
C TYR A 118 20.71 -19.47 8.29
N ASP A 119 19.79 -20.39 8.02
CA ASP A 119 18.37 -20.19 8.29
C ASP A 119 18.03 -20.27 9.78
N GLU A 120 18.76 -21.09 10.54
CA GLU A 120 18.68 -21.19 12.00
C GLU A 120 20.03 -20.85 12.66
N PRO A 121 20.03 -20.27 13.88
CA PRO A 121 21.27 -19.89 14.56
C PRO A 121 22.07 -21.15 14.93
N PRO A 122 23.32 -21.30 14.46
CA PRO A 122 24.20 -22.38 14.89
C PRO A 122 24.59 -22.22 16.37
N SER A 123 24.67 -23.33 17.11
CA SER A 123 24.99 -23.33 18.54
C SER A 123 26.46 -23.09 18.87
N ASP A 124 27.35 -23.29 17.90
CA ASP A 124 28.80 -23.26 18.04
C ASP A 124 29.46 -21.99 17.46
N LYS A 125 28.67 -21.06 16.90
CA LYS A 125 29.19 -19.86 16.23
C LYS A 125 28.52 -18.59 16.73
N ILE A 126 29.29 -17.51 16.75
CA ILE A 126 28.75 -16.17 16.97
C ILE A 126 28.09 -15.74 15.66
N THR A 127 26.78 -15.48 15.72
CA THR A 127 26.01 -15.04 14.57
C THR A 127 25.22 -13.79 14.88
N HIS A 128 24.95 -13.01 13.83
CA HIS A 128 24.08 -11.85 13.87
C HIS A 128 22.86 -12.08 12.99
N LYS A 129 21.69 -11.70 13.48
CA LYS A 129 20.44 -11.83 12.73
C LYS A 129 20.28 -10.65 11.77
N VAL A 130 19.96 -10.94 10.53
CA VAL A 130 19.72 -9.96 9.45
C VAL A 130 18.51 -10.40 8.62
N THR A 131 17.86 -9.45 7.95
CA THR A 131 16.84 -9.73 6.93
C THR A 131 17.50 -10.12 5.60
N GLY A 132 16.74 -10.75 4.69
CA GLY A 132 17.24 -11.06 3.34
C GLY A 132 17.67 -9.83 2.52
N CYS A 133 17.00 -8.68 2.72
CA CYS A 133 17.40 -7.41 2.10
C CYS A 133 18.71 -6.87 2.67
N GLU A 134 18.90 -6.93 4.00
CA GLU A 134 20.16 -6.58 4.64
C GLU A 134 21.30 -7.53 4.22
N LEU A 135 21.02 -8.83 4.09
CA LEU A 135 21.96 -9.81 3.56
C LEU A 135 22.41 -9.44 2.14
N ALA A 136 21.48 -9.08 1.25
CA ALA A 136 21.81 -8.63 -0.09
C ALA A 136 22.69 -7.36 -0.06
N ALA A 137 22.48 -6.43 0.89
CA ALA A 137 23.35 -5.28 1.06
C ALA A 137 24.79 -5.65 1.46
N GLN A 138 24.98 -6.72 2.25
CA GLN A 138 26.32 -7.23 2.61
C GLN A 138 27.12 -7.76 1.41
N THR A 139 26.47 -8.11 0.30
CA THR A 139 27.13 -8.60 -0.93
C THR A 139 27.96 -7.53 -1.65
N THR A 140 27.93 -6.28 -1.18
CA THR A 140 28.76 -5.18 -1.71
C THR A 140 30.22 -5.22 -1.24
N SER A 141 30.55 -6.08 -0.27
CA SER A 141 31.92 -6.28 0.17
C SER A 141 32.77 -6.85 -0.96
N LYS A 142 33.81 -6.11 -1.36
CA LYS A 142 34.75 -6.52 -2.44
C LYS A 142 35.54 -7.79 -2.11
N ASP A 143 35.52 -8.21 -0.86
CA ASP A 143 36.30 -9.34 -0.37
C ASP A 143 35.51 -10.66 -0.37
N LEU A 144 34.27 -10.67 -0.87
CA LEU A 144 33.42 -11.86 -0.94
C LEU A 144 33.32 -12.39 -2.36
N ASP A 145 33.64 -13.66 -2.54
CA ASP A 145 33.47 -14.41 -3.80
C ASP A 145 32.10 -15.11 -3.89
N GLY A 146 31.38 -15.19 -2.76
CA GLY A 146 30.04 -15.79 -2.71
C GLY A 146 29.45 -15.86 -1.30
N LEU A 147 28.24 -16.42 -1.21
CA LEU A 147 27.57 -16.81 0.03
C LEU A 147 27.54 -18.34 0.13
N LEU A 148 27.77 -18.87 1.33
CA LEU A 148 27.55 -20.28 1.63
C LEU A 148 26.30 -20.41 2.49
N VAL A 149 25.22 -20.93 1.90
CA VAL A 149 23.91 -21.00 2.53
C VAL A 149 23.71 -22.38 3.16
N TYR A 150 23.38 -22.37 4.44
CA TYR A 150 23.00 -23.53 5.23
C TYR A 150 21.49 -23.46 5.44
N SER A 151 20.76 -24.42 4.86
CA SER A 151 19.32 -24.57 5.10
C SER A 151 19.03 -25.91 5.76
N LYS A 152 18.14 -25.90 6.75
CA LYS A 152 17.70 -27.03 7.58
C LYS A 152 17.30 -28.27 6.79
N ASP A 153 16.71 -28.08 5.62
CA ASP A 153 16.15 -29.14 4.78
C ASP A 153 16.97 -29.42 3.50
N GLN A 154 18.05 -28.66 3.25
CA GLN A 154 18.84 -28.79 2.02
C GLN A 154 20.33 -29.04 2.28
N THR A 155 21.03 -29.50 1.25
CA THR A 155 22.50 -29.60 1.29
C THR A 155 23.08 -28.21 1.14
N GLU A 156 24.15 -27.90 1.88
CA GLU A 156 24.89 -26.65 1.79
C GLU A 156 25.23 -26.30 0.34
N PHE A 157 24.97 -25.06 -0.05
CA PHE A 157 25.18 -24.61 -1.42
C PHE A 157 25.76 -23.19 -1.49
N GLU A 158 26.47 -22.95 -2.59
CA GLU A 158 27.15 -21.71 -2.93
C GLU A 158 26.27 -20.85 -3.84
N ILE A 159 26.13 -19.58 -3.46
CA ILE A 159 25.68 -18.49 -4.33
C ILE A 159 26.91 -17.69 -4.72
N ASP A 160 27.31 -17.73 -5.98
CA ASP A 160 28.50 -17.04 -6.44
C ASP A 160 28.27 -15.51 -6.58
N ALA A 161 29.37 -14.75 -6.58
CA ALA A 161 29.35 -13.30 -6.72
C ALA A 161 28.68 -12.82 -8.03
N SER A 162 28.57 -13.66 -9.06
CA SER A 162 27.90 -13.29 -10.32
C SER A 162 26.39 -13.03 -10.14
N ASN A 163 25.82 -13.53 -9.04
CA ASN A 163 24.42 -13.32 -8.67
C ASN A 163 24.19 -12.11 -7.74
N PHE A 164 25.24 -11.46 -7.23
CA PHE A 164 25.11 -10.40 -6.23
C PHE A 164 24.39 -9.16 -6.76
N ASP A 165 24.61 -8.78 -8.01
CA ASP A 165 23.92 -7.65 -8.64
C ASP A 165 22.40 -7.89 -8.67
N LEU A 166 21.99 -9.08 -9.12
CA LEU A 166 20.58 -9.49 -9.16
C LEU A 166 19.97 -9.56 -7.76
N MET A 167 20.71 -10.08 -6.75
CA MET A 167 20.23 -10.08 -5.36
C MET A 167 19.95 -8.67 -4.85
N ARG A 168 20.82 -7.69 -5.17
CA ARG A 168 20.63 -6.29 -4.77
C ARG A 168 19.47 -5.62 -5.49
N ASP A 169 19.26 -5.95 -6.76
CA ASP A 169 18.09 -5.47 -7.50
C ASP A 169 16.80 -5.99 -6.87
N ILE A 170 16.73 -7.30 -6.58
CA ILE A 170 15.58 -7.93 -5.89
C ILE A 170 15.36 -7.32 -4.49
N ALA A 171 16.42 -7.01 -3.75
CA ALA A 171 16.32 -6.36 -2.45
C ALA A 171 15.75 -4.95 -2.57
N SER A 172 16.20 -4.17 -3.55
CA SER A 172 15.69 -2.83 -3.81
C SER A 172 14.21 -2.85 -4.22
N GLU A 173 13.80 -3.84 -5.02
CA GLU A 173 12.40 -4.08 -5.39
C GLU A 173 11.55 -4.42 -4.14
N THR A 174 12.06 -5.31 -3.29
CA THR A 174 11.38 -5.76 -2.08
C THR A 174 11.22 -4.62 -1.06
N ASP A 175 12.26 -3.81 -0.89
CA ASP A 175 12.21 -2.63 -0.03
C ASP A 175 11.18 -1.60 -0.54
N LEU A 176 11.15 -1.34 -1.85
CA LEU A 176 10.13 -0.47 -2.45
C LEU A 176 8.71 -1.01 -2.20
N GLU A 177 8.48 -2.29 -2.42
CA GLU A 177 7.19 -2.95 -2.16
C GLU A 177 6.79 -2.86 -0.68
N ARG A 178 7.76 -3.01 0.23
CA ARG A 178 7.57 -2.87 1.68
C ARG A 178 7.19 -1.43 2.04
N TRP A 179 7.88 -0.42 1.50
CA TRP A 179 7.54 0.99 1.74
C TRP A 179 6.19 1.37 1.15
N LEU A 180 5.80 0.76 0.03
CA LEU A 180 4.49 0.95 -0.58
C LEU A 180 3.35 0.36 0.25
N THR A 181 3.53 -0.85 0.78
CA THR A 181 2.50 -1.60 1.51
C THR A 181 2.40 -1.26 2.98
N THR A 182 3.50 -0.79 3.58
CA THR A 182 3.60 -0.40 4.99
C THR A 182 4.15 1.02 5.09
N PRO A 183 3.31 2.05 4.85
CA PRO A 183 3.71 3.44 5.01
C PRO A 183 4.25 3.72 6.41
N SER A 184 5.35 4.46 6.51
CA SER A 184 5.98 4.83 7.78
C SER A 184 6.62 6.23 7.69
N PRO A 185 6.93 6.88 8.83
CA PRO A 185 7.60 8.17 8.82
C PRO A 185 8.94 8.13 8.05
N GLY A 186 9.27 9.21 7.35
CA GLY A 186 10.57 9.38 6.68
C GLY A 186 10.76 8.57 5.39
N GLN A 187 9.69 8.03 4.80
CA GLN A 187 9.79 7.24 3.55
C GLN A 187 9.84 8.08 2.26
N VAL A 188 9.61 9.40 2.33
CA VAL A 188 9.51 10.25 1.13
C VAL A 188 10.76 10.16 0.27
N GLU A 189 11.93 10.39 0.86
CA GLU A 189 13.21 10.34 0.14
C GLU A 189 13.46 8.95 -0.47
N LYS A 190 13.17 7.89 0.31
CA LYS A 190 13.30 6.51 -0.13
C LYS A 190 12.46 6.24 -1.39
N LEU A 191 11.18 6.61 -1.38
CA LEU A 191 10.28 6.43 -2.53
C LEU A 191 10.70 7.25 -3.76
N LEU A 192 11.20 8.48 -3.55
CA LEU A 192 11.66 9.35 -4.63
C LEU A 192 12.96 8.87 -5.26
N GLN A 193 13.85 8.26 -4.48
CA GLN A 193 15.15 7.73 -4.94
C GLN A 193 15.07 6.31 -5.50
N SER A 194 14.06 5.52 -5.10
CA SER A 194 13.83 4.16 -5.64
C SER A 194 13.72 4.15 -7.16
N THR A 195 14.14 3.02 -7.75
CA THR A 195 13.88 2.72 -9.15
C THR A 195 12.46 2.19 -9.32
N TRP A 196 11.72 2.80 -10.24
CA TRP A 196 10.40 2.41 -10.68
C TRP A 196 10.43 2.08 -12.16
N TYR A 197 9.48 1.27 -12.61
CA TYR A 197 9.38 0.86 -14.00
C TYR A 197 8.03 1.29 -14.56
N ALA A 198 8.01 2.39 -15.32
CA ALA A 198 6.79 2.83 -15.99
C ALA A 198 6.65 2.14 -17.34
N GLU A 199 5.43 1.73 -17.69
CA GLU A 199 5.15 1.27 -19.05
C GLU A 199 5.02 2.44 -20.01
N PHE A 200 5.64 2.33 -21.18
CA PHE A 200 5.49 3.27 -22.28
C PHE A 200 4.83 2.57 -23.46
N HIS A 201 3.91 3.27 -24.13
CA HIS A 201 3.50 2.88 -25.48
C HIS A 201 4.62 3.18 -26.49
N HIS A 202 4.46 2.83 -27.76
CA HIS A 202 5.45 3.14 -28.82
C HIS A 202 5.78 4.65 -28.99
N SER A 203 5.06 5.53 -28.29
CA SER A 203 5.36 6.95 -28.07
C SER A 203 6.15 7.18 -26.78
N ASP A 204 6.93 8.25 -26.68
CA ASP A 204 7.63 8.68 -25.44
C ASP A 204 6.70 9.10 -24.26
N ASN A 205 5.44 8.66 -24.27
CA ASN A 205 4.46 8.87 -23.21
C ASN A 205 4.20 7.59 -22.42
N ILE A 206 3.92 7.75 -21.12
CA ILE A 206 3.55 6.67 -20.23
C ILE A 206 2.22 6.08 -20.69
N ASN A 207 2.09 4.76 -20.63
CA ASN A 207 0.86 4.04 -20.90
C ASN A 207 -0.18 4.38 -19.82
N ILE A 208 -1.26 5.03 -20.24
CA ILE A 208 -2.35 5.50 -19.39
C ILE A 208 -3.62 4.76 -19.82
N SER A 209 -4.28 4.09 -18.87
CA SER A 209 -5.55 3.42 -19.12
C SER A 209 -6.59 4.45 -19.60
N THR A 210 -7.31 4.14 -20.68
CA THR A 210 -8.25 5.11 -21.28
C THR A 210 -9.45 5.43 -20.39
N ARG A 211 -9.92 4.44 -19.61
CA ARG A 211 -11.11 4.57 -18.77
C ARG A 211 -10.86 5.35 -17.48
N ASP A 212 -9.87 4.92 -16.70
CA ASP A 212 -9.60 5.46 -15.36
C ASP A 212 -8.42 6.45 -15.35
N ARG A 213 -7.78 6.67 -16.51
CA ARG A 213 -6.60 7.52 -16.67
C ARG A 213 -5.49 7.19 -15.68
N LEU A 214 -5.28 5.90 -15.44
CA LEU A 214 -4.25 5.38 -14.55
C LEU A 214 -3.00 5.02 -15.34
N ALA A 215 -1.85 5.54 -14.92
CA ALA A 215 -0.56 5.09 -15.44
C ALA A 215 -0.23 3.67 -14.93
N LEU A 216 0.30 2.81 -15.79
CA LEU A 216 0.75 1.47 -15.40
C LEU A 216 2.21 1.49 -14.95
N ILE A 217 2.43 1.17 -13.67
CA ILE A 217 3.73 1.25 -12.99
C ILE A 217 4.05 -0.08 -12.33
N HIS A 218 5.32 -0.46 -12.35
CA HIS A 218 5.84 -1.69 -11.77
C HIS A 218 6.98 -1.39 -10.80
N THR A 219 7.12 -2.21 -9.76
CA THR A 219 8.25 -2.16 -8.83
C THR A 219 9.48 -2.89 -9.36
N ARG A 220 9.35 -3.69 -10.44
CA ARG A 220 10.38 -4.58 -10.98
C ARG A 220 10.47 -4.53 -12.52
N PRO A 221 11.63 -4.87 -13.12
CA PRO A 221 11.75 -4.95 -14.57
C PRO A 221 10.92 -6.12 -15.13
N ASP A 222 10.69 -6.11 -16.44
CA ASP A 222 10.19 -7.29 -17.13
C ASP A 222 11.35 -8.25 -17.41
N ARG A 223 11.58 -9.17 -16.47
CA ARG A 223 12.65 -10.17 -16.58
C ARG A 223 12.36 -11.24 -17.64
N LEU A 224 11.08 -11.48 -17.95
CA LEU A 224 10.67 -12.54 -18.87
C LEU A 224 10.53 -12.06 -20.32
N GLY A 225 10.56 -10.74 -20.55
CA GLY A 225 10.31 -10.16 -21.87
C GLY A 225 8.90 -10.44 -22.39
N LEU A 226 7.97 -10.78 -21.49
CA LEU A 226 6.58 -11.11 -21.83
C LEU A 226 5.68 -9.88 -21.92
N SER A 227 6.16 -8.72 -21.46
CA SER A 227 5.45 -7.47 -21.56
C SER A 227 5.45 -6.99 -23.01
N PHE A 228 4.26 -6.82 -23.58
CA PHE A 228 4.09 -6.19 -24.88
C PHE A 228 4.56 -4.73 -24.89
N ASN A 229 4.51 -4.06 -23.73
CA ASN A 229 4.95 -2.68 -23.57
C ASN A 229 6.37 -2.62 -22.99
N LYS A 230 7.13 -1.60 -23.40
CA LYS A 230 8.47 -1.36 -22.86
C LYS A 230 8.34 -0.83 -21.44
N ARG A 231 8.98 -1.50 -20.47
CA ARG A 231 9.19 -0.99 -19.12
C ARG A 231 10.45 -0.14 -19.08
N VAL A 232 10.33 1.13 -18.69
CA VAL A 232 11.45 2.07 -18.64
C VAL A 232 11.79 2.36 -17.17
N PRO A 233 13.03 2.09 -16.73
CA PRO A 233 13.46 2.41 -15.37
C PRO A 233 13.58 3.93 -15.20
N MET A 234 13.14 4.43 -14.05
CA MET A 234 13.28 5.83 -13.66
C MET A 234 13.24 5.98 -12.14
N THR A 235 13.82 7.07 -11.62
CA THR A 235 13.67 7.40 -10.21
C THR A 235 12.21 7.78 -9.90
N GLY A 236 11.79 7.58 -8.66
CA GLY A 236 10.46 8.01 -8.20
C GLY A 236 10.22 9.50 -8.44
N GLU A 237 11.20 10.36 -8.19
CA GLU A 237 11.09 11.79 -8.49
C GLU A 237 10.77 12.06 -9.96
N LYS A 238 11.53 11.46 -10.89
CA LYS A 238 11.30 11.62 -12.32
C LYS A 238 9.93 11.08 -12.73
N LEU A 239 9.55 9.92 -12.18
CA LEU A 239 8.24 9.32 -12.41
C LEU A 239 7.10 10.27 -12.00
N PHE A 240 7.08 10.69 -10.74
CA PHE A 240 5.97 11.48 -10.22
C PHE A 240 5.89 12.86 -10.87
N ARG A 241 7.02 13.50 -11.22
CA ARG A 241 7.01 14.73 -12.03
C ARG A 241 6.36 14.51 -13.39
N THR A 242 6.73 13.41 -14.07
CA THR A 242 6.14 13.05 -15.37
C THR A 242 4.63 12.83 -15.27
N LEU A 243 4.16 12.14 -14.21
CA LEU A 243 2.72 11.91 -13.99
C LEU A 243 1.95 13.21 -13.73
N VAL A 244 2.55 14.15 -12.99
CA VAL A 244 2.00 15.49 -12.75
C VAL A 244 1.90 16.28 -14.04
N GLU A 245 2.98 16.32 -14.84
CA GLU A 245 3.05 17.03 -16.11
C GLU A 245 2.02 16.51 -17.13
N GLN A 246 1.83 15.19 -17.18
CA GLN A 246 0.86 14.54 -18.05
C GLN A 246 -0.59 14.60 -17.51
N LYS A 247 -0.81 15.20 -16.33
CA LYS A 247 -2.13 15.32 -15.66
C LYS A 247 -2.84 13.96 -15.58
N VAL A 248 -2.10 12.94 -15.15
CA VAL A 248 -2.62 11.57 -14.99
C VAL A 248 -3.57 11.52 -13.80
N GLY A 249 -4.63 10.70 -13.89
CA GLY A 249 -5.64 10.55 -12.85
C GLY A 249 -5.19 9.69 -11.66
N GLY A 250 -4.07 8.98 -11.78
CA GLY A 250 -3.51 8.13 -10.74
C GLY A 250 -2.49 7.16 -11.33
N ALA A 251 -1.97 6.26 -10.51
CA ALA A 251 -1.06 5.21 -10.93
C ALA A 251 -1.51 3.87 -10.38
N LEU A 252 -1.55 2.89 -11.26
CA LEU A 252 -1.75 1.49 -10.93
C LEU A 252 -0.37 0.86 -10.75
N VAL A 253 0.00 0.58 -9.50
CA VAL A 253 1.29 0.00 -9.14
C VAL A 253 1.13 -1.50 -8.93
N GLU A 254 1.69 -2.28 -9.85
CA GLU A 254 1.80 -3.72 -9.71
C GLU A 254 2.96 -4.03 -8.75
N ILE A 255 2.63 -4.71 -7.64
CA ILE A 255 3.61 -5.22 -6.69
C ILE A 255 3.57 -6.74 -6.69
N SER A 256 4.74 -7.36 -6.56
CA SER A 256 4.89 -8.80 -6.48
C SER A 256 4.87 -9.26 -5.03
N ARG A 257 3.73 -9.73 -4.51
CA ARG A 257 3.78 -10.50 -3.25
C ARG A 257 4.30 -11.89 -3.57
N ILE A 258 5.60 -12.08 -3.35
CA ILE A 258 6.17 -13.41 -3.12
C ILE A 258 6.22 -13.55 -1.61
N GLY A 259 5.08 -13.95 -1.05
CA GLY A 259 5.00 -14.51 0.29
C GLY A 259 4.81 -16.01 0.12
N LEU A 260 5.63 -16.79 0.81
CA LEU A 260 5.62 -18.25 0.89
C LEU A 260 4.26 -18.88 0.54
N LYS A 261 4.19 -19.52 -0.64
CA LYS A 261 3.20 -20.47 -1.19
C LYS A 261 2.28 -20.06 -2.34
N HIS A 262 2.05 -18.78 -2.69
CA HIS A 262 1.24 -18.44 -3.88
C HIS A 262 1.74 -17.17 -4.58
N TYR A 263 1.81 -17.20 -5.92
CA TYR A 263 2.05 -16.01 -6.74
C TYR A 263 0.79 -15.15 -6.75
N GLU A 264 0.75 -14.12 -5.91
CA GLU A 264 -0.36 -13.17 -5.92
C GLU A 264 0.16 -11.76 -6.19
N THR A 265 -0.20 -11.22 -7.34
CA THR A 265 0.00 -9.79 -7.62
C THR A 265 -1.08 -9.02 -6.88
N SER A 266 -0.72 -8.28 -5.83
CA SER A 266 -1.58 -7.21 -5.33
C SER A 266 -1.28 -5.94 -6.12
N THR A 267 -2.31 -5.14 -6.39
CA THR A 267 -2.14 -3.91 -7.14
C THR A 267 -2.58 -2.76 -6.26
N ILE A 268 -1.69 -1.81 -6.01
CA ILE A 268 -1.96 -0.58 -5.25
C ILE A 268 -2.32 0.52 -6.23
N ILE A 269 -3.32 1.34 -5.87
CA ILE A 269 -3.64 2.55 -6.61
C ILE A 269 -3.12 3.76 -5.84
N LEU A 270 -2.30 4.57 -6.52
CA LEU A 270 -1.83 5.86 -6.00
C LEU A 270 -2.65 6.98 -6.64
N SER A 271 -3.19 7.86 -5.80
CA SER A 271 -4.01 8.99 -6.22
C SER A 271 -3.15 10.13 -6.77
N PRO A 272 -3.70 11.09 -7.53
CA PRO A 272 -2.91 12.18 -8.08
C PRO A 272 -2.37 13.07 -6.96
N ALA A 273 -3.15 13.33 -5.90
CA ALA A 273 -2.68 14.09 -4.74
C ALA A 273 -1.43 13.48 -4.09
N PHE A 274 -1.29 12.15 -4.11
CA PHE A 274 -0.09 11.49 -3.61
C PHE A 274 1.17 11.96 -4.35
N PHE A 275 1.13 12.05 -5.69
CA PHE A 275 2.29 12.47 -6.49
C PHE A 275 2.70 13.92 -6.17
N TYR A 276 1.73 14.83 -6.14
CA TYR A 276 1.98 16.23 -5.81
C TYR A 276 2.58 16.37 -4.42
N LYS A 277 1.98 15.71 -3.42
CA LYS A 277 2.41 15.82 -2.03
C LYS A 277 3.77 15.18 -1.78
N LEU A 278 4.04 14.03 -2.42
CA LEU A 278 5.33 13.38 -2.30
C LEU A 278 6.46 14.26 -2.87
N LEU A 279 6.23 14.93 -4.00
CA LEU A 279 7.16 15.90 -4.59
C LEU A 279 7.33 17.17 -3.74
N GLU A 280 6.35 17.50 -2.89
CA GLU A 280 6.41 18.57 -1.89
C GLU A 280 7.10 18.13 -0.58
N GLY A 281 7.57 16.89 -0.49
CA GLY A 281 8.22 16.36 0.71
C GLY A 281 7.26 15.72 1.72
N GLU A 282 6.00 15.48 1.35
CA GLU A 282 4.95 14.99 2.23
C GLU A 282 4.40 13.62 1.80
N ASP A 283 4.46 12.63 2.71
CA ASP A 283 3.72 11.39 2.55
C ASP A 283 2.33 11.50 3.19
N ILE A 284 1.29 11.45 2.35
CA ILE A 284 -0.11 11.55 2.75
C ILE A 284 -0.81 10.19 2.85
N ARG A 285 -0.09 9.08 2.63
CA ARG A 285 -0.68 7.75 2.72
C ARG A 285 -1.09 7.44 4.17
N PRO A 286 -2.24 6.78 4.39
CA PRO A 286 -2.61 6.31 5.72
C PRO A 286 -1.51 5.42 6.33
N GLY A 287 -1.05 5.75 7.53
CA GLY A 287 0.02 5.04 8.23
C GLY A 287 1.39 5.73 8.19
N ALA A 288 1.65 6.64 7.25
CA ALA A 288 2.91 7.38 7.21
C ALA A 288 3.07 8.33 8.41
N LYS A 289 1.95 8.88 8.88
CA LYS A 289 1.80 9.72 10.08
C LYS A 289 0.33 9.70 10.52
N PRO A 290 0.00 10.11 11.75
CA PRO A 290 -1.38 10.37 12.14
C PRO A 290 -2.07 11.30 11.13
N MET A 291 -3.24 10.88 10.66
CA MET A 291 -4.00 11.61 9.65
C MET A 291 -4.71 12.81 10.31
N PRO A 292 -4.44 14.05 9.87
CA PRO A 292 -5.00 15.22 10.51
C PRO A 292 -6.50 15.34 10.22
N ALA A 293 -7.31 15.28 11.27
CA ALA A 293 -8.74 15.54 11.26
C ALA A 293 -9.04 16.79 12.10
N GLN A 294 -10.13 17.46 11.76
CA GLN A 294 -10.63 18.66 12.44
C GLN A 294 -11.71 18.32 13.47
N SER A 295 -12.43 17.21 13.27
CA SER A 295 -13.47 16.75 14.18
C SER A 295 -13.70 15.24 14.10
N MET A 296 -14.34 14.69 15.14
CA MET A 296 -14.76 13.28 15.15
C MET A 296 -15.77 12.96 14.04
N ASP A 297 -16.60 13.92 13.64
CA ASP A 297 -17.55 13.74 12.53
C ASP A 297 -16.84 13.62 11.18
N GLU A 298 -15.70 14.27 11.01
CA GLU A 298 -14.86 14.11 9.82
C GLU A 298 -14.27 12.70 9.74
N ILE A 299 -13.77 12.18 10.86
CA ILE A 299 -13.24 10.82 10.99
C ILE A 299 -14.33 9.80 10.63
N LYS A 300 -15.54 9.95 11.19
CA LYS A 300 -16.68 9.08 10.89
C LYS A 300 -17.00 9.09 9.39
N LEU A 301 -17.08 10.27 8.77
CA LEU A 301 -17.35 10.36 7.34
C LEU A 301 -16.26 9.71 6.49
N TRP A 302 -14.98 9.88 6.85
CA TRP A 302 -13.89 9.22 6.15
C TRP A 302 -13.95 7.71 6.24
N LEU A 303 -14.27 7.17 7.43
CA LEU A 303 -14.45 5.72 7.63
C LEU A 303 -15.58 5.19 6.76
N ASP A 304 -16.67 5.95 6.67
CA ASP A 304 -17.83 5.62 5.86
C ASP A 304 -17.48 5.59 4.36
N PHE A 305 -16.80 6.63 3.86
CA PHE A 305 -16.27 6.70 2.49
C PHE A 305 -15.26 5.60 2.16
N SER A 306 -14.44 5.23 3.14
CA SER A 306 -13.46 4.16 3.01
C SER A 306 -14.08 2.77 3.17
N LYS A 307 -15.39 2.68 3.49
CA LYS A 307 -16.11 1.43 3.78
C LYS A 307 -15.48 0.62 4.91
N PHE A 308 -14.94 1.31 5.92
CA PHE A 308 -14.43 0.66 7.13
C PHE A 308 -15.57 -0.13 7.80
N PRO A 309 -15.30 -1.34 8.35
CA PRO A 309 -16.35 -2.16 8.96
C PRO A 309 -17.15 -1.41 10.04
N TYR A 310 -18.48 -1.43 9.91
CA TYR A 310 -19.39 -0.72 10.80
C TYR A 310 -19.72 -1.49 12.09
N ASN A 311 -19.77 -2.82 12.01
CA ASN A 311 -20.26 -3.66 13.09
C ASN A 311 -19.35 -3.56 14.31
N ASN A 312 -19.94 -3.17 15.45
CA ASN A 312 -19.26 -3.09 16.74
C ASN A 312 -17.97 -2.26 16.74
N ARG A 313 -17.83 -1.27 15.84
CA ARG A 313 -16.64 -0.42 15.78
C ARG A 313 -16.51 0.42 17.06
N ARG A 314 -15.32 0.45 17.66
CA ARG A 314 -14.99 1.24 18.85
C ARG A 314 -13.96 2.31 18.50
N PHE A 315 -14.09 3.48 19.13
CA PHE A 315 -13.16 4.59 19.00
C PHE A 315 -12.23 4.57 20.21
N LEU A 316 -10.95 4.34 19.97
CA LEU A 316 -9.90 4.39 20.98
C LEU A 316 -9.25 5.76 20.92
N GLU A 317 -9.20 6.45 22.05
CA GLU A 317 -8.63 7.77 22.17
C GLU A 317 -7.40 7.73 23.09
N THR A 318 -6.34 8.42 22.70
CA THR A 318 -5.15 8.64 23.54
C THR A 318 -4.61 10.05 23.31
N THR A 319 -3.59 10.46 24.05
CA THR A 319 -2.93 11.75 23.88
C THR A 319 -1.43 11.56 23.72
N LEU A 320 -0.84 12.19 22.71
CA LEU A 320 0.61 12.21 22.50
C LEU A 320 1.04 13.64 22.24
N ASN A 321 2.00 14.15 23.04
CA ASN A 321 2.51 15.52 22.92
C ASN A 321 1.42 16.62 22.93
N GLY A 322 0.32 16.40 23.65
CA GLY A 322 -0.82 17.33 23.71
C GLY A 322 -1.79 17.24 22.54
N GLU A 323 -1.53 16.40 21.54
CA GLU A 323 -2.47 16.09 20.47
C GLU A 323 -3.33 14.89 20.84
N LYS A 324 -4.64 15.00 20.61
CA LYS A 324 -5.57 13.88 20.78
C LYS A 324 -5.45 12.96 19.58
N LEU A 325 -5.11 11.69 19.82
CA LEU A 325 -5.03 10.66 18.79
C LEU A 325 -6.24 9.73 18.88
N VAL A 326 -6.76 9.34 17.73
CA VAL A 326 -7.92 8.46 17.61
C VAL A 326 -7.59 7.29 16.70
N ARG A 327 -7.95 6.07 17.11
CA ARG A 327 -7.92 4.87 16.26
C ARG A 327 -9.25 4.15 16.37
N VAL A 328 -9.76 3.63 15.27
CA VAL A 328 -11.01 2.88 15.24
C VAL A 328 -10.72 1.41 15.06
N VAL A 329 -11.36 0.60 15.91
CA VAL A 329 -11.17 -0.85 15.94
C VAL A 329 -12.51 -1.51 15.62
N ALA A 330 -12.52 -2.40 14.63
CA ALA A 330 -13.62 -3.33 14.41
C ALA A 330 -13.17 -4.72 14.87
N PRO A 331 -13.94 -5.41 15.73
CA PRO A 331 -13.51 -6.65 16.36
C PRO A 331 -13.38 -7.81 15.37
N ASP A 332 -14.08 -7.75 14.24
CA ASP A 332 -14.10 -8.81 13.26
C ASP A 332 -12.95 -8.68 12.24
N SER A 333 -12.49 -9.82 11.74
CA SER A 333 -11.61 -9.89 10.57
C SER A 333 -12.31 -9.31 9.35
N SER A 334 -11.57 -8.61 8.49
CA SER A 334 -12.11 -8.09 7.23
C SER A 334 -11.04 -8.03 6.15
N GLU A 335 -11.49 -7.89 4.90
CA GLU A 335 -10.64 -7.62 3.74
C GLU A 335 -10.32 -6.12 3.60
N TRP A 336 -10.79 -5.30 4.54
CA TRP A 336 -10.63 -3.86 4.48
C TRP A 336 -9.17 -3.43 4.54
N GLN A 337 -8.81 -2.45 3.72
CA GLN A 337 -7.50 -1.82 3.71
C GLN A 337 -7.66 -0.31 3.53
N ALA A 338 -6.74 0.45 4.12
CA ALA A 338 -6.74 1.91 4.02
C ALA A 338 -6.25 2.42 2.65
N LEU A 339 -5.40 1.65 1.96
CA LEU A 339 -4.93 1.94 0.61
C LEU A 339 -5.89 1.31 -0.41
N GLU A 340 -6.13 2.02 -1.52
CA GLU A 340 -6.96 1.50 -2.62
C GLU A 340 -6.22 0.39 -3.39
N THR A 341 -6.91 -0.73 -3.66
CA THR A 341 -6.36 -1.88 -4.39
C THR A 341 -7.41 -2.47 -5.35
N ILE A 342 -6.97 -3.17 -6.43
CA ILE A 342 -7.86 -3.80 -7.44
C ILE A 342 -8.03 -5.32 -7.24
N ARG A 343 -7.21 -5.95 -6.38
CA ARG A 343 -7.28 -7.38 -6.07
C ARG A 343 -7.03 -7.58 -4.57
N LEU A 344 -8.05 -8.04 -3.85
CA LEU A 344 -7.99 -8.37 -2.43
C LEU A 344 -8.28 -9.86 -2.29
N GLU A 345 -7.27 -10.66 -1.98
CA GLU A 345 -7.46 -12.12 -1.85
C GLU A 345 -7.42 -12.63 -0.40
N PHE A 346 -7.18 -11.76 0.60
CA PHE A 346 -7.14 -12.22 1.99
C PHE A 346 -7.82 -11.31 3.02
N LYS A 347 -8.61 -11.95 3.88
CA LYS A 347 -9.03 -11.41 5.17
C LYS A 347 -7.82 -11.25 6.07
N LYS A 348 -7.59 -10.03 6.58
CA LYS A 348 -6.60 -9.80 7.64
C LYS A 348 -7.12 -10.42 8.94
N PRO A 349 -6.23 -10.97 9.80
CA PRO A 349 -6.64 -11.46 11.11
C PRO A 349 -7.31 -10.33 11.91
N ALA A 350 -8.29 -10.69 12.72
CA ALA A 350 -8.96 -9.75 13.60
C ALA A 350 -8.01 -9.29 14.73
N PRO A 351 -8.18 -8.06 15.27
CA PRO A 351 -9.17 -7.07 14.88
C PRO A 351 -8.77 -6.26 13.63
N THR A 352 -9.76 -5.72 12.91
CA THR A 352 -9.51 -4.74 11.83
C THR A 352 -9.24 -3.37 12.45
N LEU A 353 -8.09 -2.76 12.09
CA LEU A 353 -7.65 -1.49 12.64
C LEU A 353 -7.68 -0.39 11.58
N SER A 354 -8.26 0.76 11.90
CA SER A 354 -8.11 1.97 11.09
C SER A 354 -6.69 2.54 11.21
N PRO A 355 -6.30 3.45 10.30
CA PRO A 355 -5.23 4.40 10.52
C PRO A 355 -5.46 5.18 11.82
N VAL A 356 -4.39 5.78 12.32
CA VAL A 356 -4.47 6.73 13.42
C VAL A 356 -4.79 8.11 12.88
N PHE A 357 -5.71 8.80 13.54
CA PHE A 357 -6.09 10.18 13.27
C PHE A 357 -5.56 11.07 14.39
N SER A 358 -5.21 12.31 14.05
CA SER A 358 -4.93 13.35 15.04
C SER A 358 -6.04 14.40 15.02
N LEU A 359 -6.46 14.84 16.21
CA LEU A 359 -7.43 15.91 16.42
C LEU A 359 -6.76 17.09 17.11
N PRO A 360 -7.16 18.34 16.80
CA PRO A 360 -6.69 19.52 17.50
C PRO A 360 -7.09 19.48 18.98
N ALA A 361 -6.26 20.08 19.83
CA ALA A 361 -6.46 20.08 21.29
C ALA A 361 -7.71 20.86 21.78
N GLN A 362 -8.40 21.61 20.91
CA GLN A 362 -9.63 22.33 21.24
C GLN A 362 -10.74 21.96 20.27
N GLU A 363 -11.85 21.41 20.80
CA GLU A 363 -13.01 20.94 20.04
C GLU A 363 -14.10 22.02 19.82
N ASN A 364 -13.89 23.25 20.31
CA ASN A 364 -14.91 24.31 20.26
C ASN A 364 -14.93 25.06 18.93
N PHE A 365 -15.21 24.37 17.83
CA PHE A 365 -15.47 25.02 16.55
C PHE A 365 -16.97 25.19 16.34
N VAL A 366 -17.41 26.45 16.27
CA VAL A 366 -18.80 26.84 15.91
C VAL A 366 -18.93 27.01 14.39
N ASP A 367 -17.85 26.77 13.63
CA ASP A 367 -17.79 27.01 12.21
C ASP A 367 -18.55 25.97 11.38
N SER A 368 -19.07 26.41 10.23
CA SER A 368 -19.80 25.55 9.33
C SER A 368 -18.90 24.58 8.57
N GLY A 369 -19.22 23.29 8.57
CA GLY A 369 -18.40 22.22 7.99
C GLY A 369 -17.89 21.27 9.08
N PHE A 370 -16.67 20.75 8.91
CA PHE A 370 -16.00 19.89 9.91
C PHE A 370 -14.97 20.62 10.78
N GLY A 371 -14.68 21.88 10.47
CA GLY A 371 -13.72 22.76 11.15
C GLY A 371 -13.46 24.03 10.34
N PRO A 372 -12.55 24.92 10.76
CA PRO A 372 -12.29 26.21 10.11
C PRO A 372 -11.44 26.11 8.83
N HIS A 373 -10.70 25.02 8.65
CA HIS A 373 -9.74 24.84 7.56
C HIS A 373 -10.26 23.86 6.51
N PRO A 374 -9.69 23.86 5.28
CA PRO A 374 -9.99 22.84 4.30
C PRO A 374 -9.58 21.45 4.83
N SER A 375 -10.48 20.48 4.70
CA SER A 375 -10.20 19.09 5.07
C SER A 375 -8.95 18.56 4.36
N ARG A 376 -8.09 17.88 5.14
CA ARG A 376 -6.93 17.13 4.63
C ARG A 376 -7.24 15.63 4.50
N LEU A 377 -8.41 15.21 4.96
CA LEU A 377 -8.82 13.81 5.06
C LEU A 377 -9.84 13.43 3.99
N LEU A 378 -10.83 14.31 3.76
CA LEU A 378 -11.97 14.04 2.89
C LEU A 378 -11.64 14.34 1.43
N CYS A 379 -11.81 13.33 0.57
CA CYS A 379 -11.59 13.49 -0.86
C CYS A 379 -12.70 14.36 -1.49
N PRO A 380 -12.36 15.44 -2.23
CA PRO A 380 -13.36 16.28 -2.88
C PRO A 380 -14.29 15.51 -3.83
N GLY A 381 -13.76 14.50 -4.54
CA GLY A 381 -14.57 13.70 -5.46
C GLY A 381 -15.61 12.83 -4.75
N LEU A 382 -15.28 12.30 -3.56
CA LEU A 382 -16.25 11.54 -2.75
C LEU A 382 -17.30 12.45 -2.13
N LEU A 383 -16.92 13.66 -1.70
CA LEU A 383 -17.87 14.68 -1.27
C LEU A 383 -18.84 15.07 -2.40
N ALA A 384 -18.33 15.30 -3.61
CA ALA A 384 -19.16 15.61 -4.77
C ALA A 384 -20.12 14.45 -5.12
N ALA A 385 -19.64 13.21 -5.05
CA ALA A 385 -20.49 12.02 -5.24
C ALA A 385 -21.59 11.90 -4.18
N GLU A 386 -21.29 12.12 -2.90
CA GLU A 386 -22.27 12.14 -1.81
C GLU A 386 -23.30 13.28 -2.00
N LEU A 387 -22.86 14.42 -2.54
CA LEU A 387 -23.73 15.51 -2.96
C LEU A 387 -24.51 15.19 -4.26
N GLY A 388 -24.33 14.02 -4.84
CA GLY A 388 -25.10 13.53 -6.00
C GLY A 388 -24.63 14.07 -7.35
N ALA A 389 -23.35 14.46 -7.48
CA ALA A 389 -22.75 14.84 -8.76
C ALA A 389 -22.93 13.76 -9.84
N MET A 390 -22.94 12.48 -9.44
CA MET A 390 -23.11 11.32 -10.33
C MET A 390 -24.57 11.04 -10.73
N ALA A 391 -25.54 11.83 -10.25
CA ALA A 391 -26.94 11.64 -10.64
C ALA A 391 -27.13 11.96 -12.13
N PHE A 392 -27.62 10.97 -12.89
CA PHE A 392 -27.76 11.06 -14.35
C PHE A 392 -28.59 12.28 -14.77
N GLN A 393 -28.05 13.11 -15.68
CA GLN A 393 -28.60 14.37 -16.22
C GLN A 393 -28.89 15.50 -15.20
N VAL A 394 -29.39 15.18 -14.01
CA VAL A 394 -29.81 16.13 -12.97
C VAL A 394 -28.64 16.57 -12.09
N GLY A 395 -27.58 15.78 -11.99
CA GLY A 395 -26.38 16.11 -11.21
C GLY A 395 -25.67 17.39 -11.65
N LYS A 396 -25.92 17.87 -12.88
CA LYS A 396 -25.44 19.17 -13.38
C LYS A 396 -26.15 20.38 -12.75
N TYR A 397 -27.33 20.17 -12.18
CA TYR A 397 -28.26 21.19 -11.71
C TYR A 397 -28.61 20.93 -10.23
N PRO A 398 -27.79 21.41 -9.27
CA PRO A 398 -28.02 21.19 -7.83
C PRO A 398 -29.44 21.51 -7.37
N GLU A 399 -30.05 22.54 -7.97
CA GLU A 399 -31.39 23.03 -7.67
C GLU A 399 -32.52 22.05 -8.04
N LYS A 400 -32.27 21.15 -8.99
CA LYS A 400 -33.21 20.09 -9.38
C LYS A 400 -32.95 18.78 -8.65
N LEU A 401 -31.71 18.58 -8.20
CA LEU A 401 -31.28 17.35 -7.55
C LEU A 401 -31.80 17.22 -6.12
N TRP A 402 -31.77 18.32 -5.36
CA TRP A 402 -32.15 18.31 -3.95
C TRP A 402 -33.38 19.18 -3.72
N GLN A 403 -34.53 18.54 -3.58
CA GLN A 403 -35.79 19.19 -3.22
C GLN A 403 -36.56 18.27 -2.26
N PRO A 404 -36.18 18.24 -0.97
CA PRO A 404 -36.86 17.44 0.04
C PRO A 404 -38.22 18.05 0.44
N GLY A 405 -38.97 17.35 1.29
CA GLY A 405 -40.29 17.78 1.76
C GLY A 405 -41.44 17.55 0.79
N ARG A 406 -42.65 17.84 1.26
CA ARG A 406 -43.91 17.67 0.50
C ARG A 406 -44.34 18.99 -0.12
N TRP A 407 -44.81 18.95 -1.36
CA TRP A 407 -45.42 20.10 -2.02
C TRP A 407 -46.72 20.52 -1.32
N VAL A 408 -46.81 21.79 -0.93
CA VAL A 408 -48.00 22.41 -0.34
C VAL A 408 -48.19 23.81 -0.94
N LEU A 409 -49.25 23.98 -1.74
CA LEU A 409 -49.59 25.23 -2.44
C LEU A 409 -48.42 25.78 -3.28
N LEU A 410 -47.79 26.86 -2.81
CA LEU A 410 -46.72 27.62 -3.48
C LEU A 410 -45.31 27.25 -3.00
N GLY A 411 -45.18 26.23 -2.15
CA GLY A 411 -43.91 25.87 -1.50
C GLY A 411 -43.82 24.40 -1.12
N ARG A 412 -42.81 24.11 -0.28
CA ARG A 412 -42.55 22.79 0.30
C ARG A 412 -42.53 22.86 1.81
N LEU A 413 -43.24 21.94 2.45
CA LEU A 413 -43.23 21.72 3.90
C LEU A 413 -42.26 20.57 4.20
N LEU A 414 -41.33 20.80 5.12
CA LEU A 414 -40.27 19.85 5.47
C LEU A 414 -40.54 19.25 6.86
N ASN A 415 -40.29 17.96 7.00
CA ASN A 415 -40.24 17.33 8.32
C ASN A 415 -38.85 17.49 8.96
N GLN A 416 -38.67 17.00 10.18
CA GLN A 416 -37.39 17.12 10.88
C GLN A 416 -36.25 16.39 10.15
N ASP A 417 -36.54 15.21 9.58
CA ASP A 417 -35.54 14.42 8.84
C ASP A 417 -35.05 15.17 7.59
N ASP A 418 -35.95 15.77 6.81
CA ASP A 418 -35.63 16.62 5.65
C ASP A 418 -34.69 17.78 6.03
N ILE A 419 -34.94 18.39 7.19
CA ILE A 419 -34.15 19.50 7.72
C ILE A 419 -32.76 19.02 8.14
N GLU A 420 -32.67 17.91 8.87
CA GLU A 420 -31.39 17.35 9.31
C GLU A 420 -30.55 16.85 8.12
N ASP A 421 -31.15 16.21 7.13
CA ASP A 421 -30.49 15.82 5.88
C ASP A 421 -30.00 17.05 5.11
N SER A 422 -30.79 18.11 5.07
CA SER A 422 -30.38 19.37 4.43
C SER A 422 -29.23 20.06 5.19
N LYS A 423 -29.20 19.99 6.52
CA LYS A 423 -28.06 20.46 7.34
C LYS A 423 -26.81 19.61 7.10
N LYS A 424 -26.94 18.29 7.02
CA LYS A 424 -25.83 17.38 6.67
C LYS A 424 -25.29 17.74 5.29
N ARG A 425 -26.18 17.86 4.30
CA ARG A 425 -25.81 18.26 2.93
C ARG A 425 -25.13 19.62 2.88
N LEU A 426 -25.63 20.61 3.62
CA LEU A 426 -25.03 21.94 3.73
C LEU A 426 -23.61 21.86 4.32
N ARG A 427 -23.41 21.02 5.35
CA ARG A 427 -22.09 20.79 5.96
C ARG A 427 -21.09 20.24 4.94
N LEU A 428 -21.50 19.23 4.16
CA LEU A 428 -20.68 18.63 3.10
C LEU A 428 -20.37 19.64 1.98
N ALA A 429 -21.36 20.41 1.54
CA ALA A 429 -21.20 21.41 0.48
C ALA A 429 -20.26 22.54 0.90
N ARG A 430 -20.38 23.03 2.14
CA ARG A 430 -19.45 24.02 2.70
C ARG A 430 -18.04 23.46 2.88
N GLU A 431 -17.89 22.18 3.22
CA GLU A 431 -16.57 21.55 3.23
C GLU A 431 -15.95 21.50 1.84
N LEU A 432 -16.73 21.09 0.82
CA LEU A 432 -16.29 21.08 -0.57
C LEU A 432 -15.90 22.49 -1.06
N GLN A 433 -16.62 23.52 -0.63
CA GLN A 433 -16.32 24.92 -0.94
C GLN A 433 -14.95 25.36 -0.41
N LYS A 434 -14.55 24.93 0.80
CA LYS A 434 -13.23 25.24 1.37
C LYS A 434 -12.07 24.64 0.58
N LEU A 435 -12.32 23.57 -0.18
CA LEU A 435 -11.31 22.88 -0.98
C LEU A 435 -11.00 23.63 -2.30
N ILE A 436 -11.72 24.72 -2.60
CA ILE A 436 -11.38 25.63 -3.70
C ILE A 436 -10.25 26.57 -3.23
N PRO A 437 -9.07 26.56 -3.87
CA PRO A 437 -7.99 27.46 -3.48
C PRO A 437 -8.39 28.93 -3.61
N PRO A 438 -7.87 29.84 -2.77
CA PRO A 438 -8.13 31.27 -2.89
C PRO A 438 -7.81 31.79 -4.29
N GLY A 439 -8.76 32.50 -4.92
CA GLY A 439 -8.62 33.05 -6.27
C GLY A 439 -8.85 32.06 -7.42
N SER A 440 -9.16 30.78 -7.13
CA SER A 440 -9.48 29.78 -8.14
C SER A 440 -10.99 29.63 -8.35
N ASP A 441 -11.37 29.19 -9.56
CA ASP A 441 -12.76 28.87 -9.92
C ASP A 441 -13.08 27.38 -9.83
N SER A 442 -12.10 26.54 -9.47
CA SER A 442 -12.29 25.10 -9.36
C SER A 442 -11.31 24.44 -8.39
N ILE A 443 -11.68 23.27 -7.90
CA ILE A 443 -10.81 22.39 -7.12
C ILE A 443 -9.73 21.80 -8.06
N PRO A 444 -8.44 21.89 -7.72
CA PRO A 444 -7.36 21.39 -8.57
C PRO A 444 -7.25 19.86 -8.49
N LEU A 445 -6.66 19.27 -9.53
CA LEU A 445 -6.37 17.83 -9.59
C LEU A 445 -5.53 17.35 -8.39
N SER A 446 -4.61 18.20 -7.92
CA SER A 446 -3.74 17.91 -6.78
C SER A 446 -4.48 17.74 -5.45
N ALA A 447 -5.76 18.10 -5.37
CA ALA A 447 -6.59 17.89 -4.18
C ALA A 447 -7.34 16.54 -4.19
N ILE A 448 -7.28 15.76 -5.28
CA ILE A 448 -8.03 14.50 -5.40
C ILE A 448 -7.26 13.36 -4.71
N LEU A 449 -7.76 12.95 -3.55
CA LEU A 449 -7.10 12.00 -2.65
C LEU A 449 -7.30 10.52 -3.00
N THR A 450 -8.27 10.16 -3.85
CA THR A 450 -8.63 8.76 -4.15
C THR A 450 -8.92 8.58 -5.64
N ASN A 451 -8.73 7.37 -6.15
CA ASN A 451 -9.09 6.98 -7.51
C ASN A 451 -10.60 7.05 -7.74
N LYS A 452 -11.41 6.61 -6.76
CA LYS A 452 -12.88 6.80 -6.85
C LYS A 452 -13.26 8.27 -6.98
N GLY A 453 -12.62 9.14 -6.22
CA GLY A 453 -12.83 10.59 -6.34
C GLY A 453 -12.37 11.12 -7.70
N MET A 454 -11.30 10.55 -8.26
CA MET A 454 -10.81 10.88 -9.60
C MET A 454 -11.80 10.52 -10.70
N ASN A 455 -12.45 9.37 -10.59
CA ASN A 455 -13.48 8.98 -11.55
C ASN A 455 -14.64 9.99 -11.57
N VAL A 456 -15.06 10.48 -10.39
CA VAL A 456 -16.05 11.58 -10.32
C VAL A 456 -15.52 12.86 -10.96
N PHE A 457 -14.26 13.21 -10.72
CA PHE A 457 -13.61 14.37 -11.33
C PHE A 457 -13.61 14.32 -12.86
N HIS A 458 -13.35 13.14 -13.43
CA HIS A 458 -13.35 12.95 -14.87
C HIS A 458 -14.74 12.91 -15.48
N GLU A 459 -15.68 12.18 -14.88
CA GLU A 459 -17.04 12.03 -15.43
C GLU A 459 -17.89 13.28 -15.23
N HIS A 460 -17.67 14.02 -14.14
CA HIS A 460 -18.49 15.16 -13.72
C HIS A 460 -17.65 16.39 -13.33
N PRO A 461 -16.80 16.94 -14.22
CA PRO A 461 -15.89 18.04 -13.90
C PRO A 461 -16.60 19.31 -13.42
N ILE A 462 -17.86 19.52 -13.83
CA ILE A 462 -18.67 20.67 -13.40
C ILE A 462 -18.87 20.71 -11.87
N ALA A 463 -18.91 19.54 -11.20
CA ALA A 463 -19.12 19.45 -9.76
C ALA A 463 -17.95 19.98 -8.91
N PHE A 464 -16.81 20.26 -9.56
CA PHE A 464 -15.60 20.78 -8.94
C PHE A 464 -15.42 22.28 -9.22
N THR A 465 -16.40 22.91 -9.88
CA THR A 465 -16.41 24.35 -10.14
C THR A 465 -17.08 25.11 -9.01
N LYS A 466 -16.59 26.32 -8.76
CA LYS A 466 -17.16 27.24 -7.77
C LYS A 466 -18.66 27.47 -8.00
N ALA A 467 -19.08 27.65 -9.25
CA ALA A 467 -20.48 27.87 -9.60
C ALA A 467 -21.40 26.72 -9.14
N TRP A 468 -21.01 25.47 -9.39
CA TRP A 468 -21.81 24.31 -8.97
C TRP A 468 -21.82 24.14 -7.45
N ILE A 469 -20.67 24.37 -6.81
CA ILE A 469 -20.52 24.25 -5.36
C ILE A 469 -21.35 25.31 -4.64
N ASP A 470 -21.26 26.58 -5.07
CA ASP A 470 -22.03 27.70 -4.52
C ASP A 470 -23.54 27.47 -4.71
N ALA A 471 -23.97 26.97 -5.87
CA ALA A 471 -25.36 26.60 -6.10
C ALA A 471 -25.83 25.45 -5.17
N THR A 472 -24.96 24.47 -4.90
CA THR A 472 -25.26 23.38 -3.97
C THR A 472 -25.38 23.87 -2.53
N VAL A 473 -24.51 24.79 -2.10
CA VAL A 473 -24.57 25.46 -0.79
C VAL A 473 -25.89 26.22 -0.65
N ALA A 474 -26.20 27.10 -1.61
CA ALA A 474 -27.42 27.90 -1.60
C ALA A 474 -28.68 27.02 -1.58
N GLN A 475 -28.69 25.93 -2.34
CA GLN A 475 -29.79 24.99 -2.36
C GLN A 475 -29.94 24.27 -1.01
N ALA A 476 -28.86 23.73 -0.43
CA ALA A 476 -28.94 23.05 0.85
C ALA A 476 -29.41 23.99 1.97
N GLU A 477 -28.91 25.23 1.99
CA GLU A 477 -29.30 26.27 2.94
C GLU A 477 -30.78 26.69 2.80
N LYS A 478 -31.30 26.74 1.57
CA LYS A 478 -32.73 26.98 1.32
C LYS A 478 -33.62 25.97 2.07
N TYR A 479 -33.21 24.70 2.15
CA TYR A 479 -33.98 23.61 2.76
C TYR A 479 -33.65 23.31 4.22
N THR A 480 -32.88 24.14 4.93
CA THR A 480 -32.72 24.00 6.39
C THR A 480 -33.87 24.61 7.20
N LYS A 481 -34.93 25.09 6.53
CA LYS A 481 -36.10 25.76 7.12
C LYS A 481 -37.32 24.86 7.02
N SER A 482 -38.26 24.99 7.97
CA SER A 482 -39.48 24.18 8.01
C SER A 482 -40.42 24.39 6.81
N PHE A 483 -40.37 25.57 6.18
CA PHE A 483 -41.13 25.88 4.96
C PHE A 483 -40.27 26.63 3.96
N VAL A 484 -40.41 26.27 2.69
CA VAL A 484 -39.60 26.81 1.59
C VAL A 484 -40.51 27.25 0.45
N TRP A 485 -40.45 28.53 0.07
CA TRP A 485 -41.14 29.05 -1.12
C TRP A 485 -40.40 28.59 -2.39
N ASN A 486 -41.15 28.20 -3.43
CA ASN A 486 -40.56 27.79 -4.70
C ASN A 486 -40.17 28.98 -5.56
#